data_AF-A0A7Z0KAU0-F1
#
_entry.id   AF-A0A7Z0KAU0-F1
#
_cell.length_a   1.000
_cell.length_b   1.000
_cell.length_c   1.000
_cell.angle_alpha   90.00
_cell.angle_beta   90.00
_cell.angle_gamma   90.00
#
_symmetry.space_group_name_H-M   'P 1'
#
loop_
_entity.id
_entity.type
_entity.pdbx_description
1 polymer ?
#
loop_
_entity_poly.entity_id
_entity_poly.type
_entity_poly.pdbx_seq_one_letter_code
_entity_poly.pdbx_strand_id
1 'polypeptide(L)'
;MALTPDDLLNKEFPETKFRPGYEKDAVDDFLDDVVVEFRRLIQENEDLKAQVAALEEQIEENPANLEPDELNDAGLSGYAGTAAEVTGTFSPVTEDPEDEGGDDDATESVPEETAAEVSSPEDEAEDISSVTAYPEYPLGTRPAQPAPEAPAAASSQEGGENADGVASTATGVLAMAQKLHDQYVAEGEQTRAAYIAEGEQTRAAYIAEGEQTRTAHITEGEQTRTAYIAEGEQTRAAYIAEGETTRDQYIAEGEKTRAEYIAEAERRRAEIVTEAETRAENMIEEAELTSSRTLSVLERKKADLETKVSELTSFERDYRARLKDYIEGQLTDLNSRGSIEKEATGTEL
;
A
#
# COMPACT_ATOMS: atom_id res chain seq x y z
N MET A 1 2.75 2.83 33.17
CA MET A 1 2.27 4.21 33.31
C MET A 1 2.71 4.93 32.06
N ALA A 2 1.80 5.20 31.12
CA ALA A 2 2.13 5.95 29.92
C ALA A 2 2.24 7.42 30.30
N LEU A 3 3.29 8.09 29.82
CA LEU A 3 3.38 9.55 29.90
C LEU A 3 2.19 10.13 29.16
N THR A 4 1.53 11.14 29.73
CA THR A 4 0.51 11.91 29.03
C THR A 4 1.15 13.13 28.35
N PRO A 5 0.54 13.69 27.30
CA PRO A 5 1.03 14.95 26.72
C PRO A 5 1.16 16.07 27.76
N ASP A 6 0.29 16.09 28.78
CA ASP A 6 0.34 17.08 29.85
C ASP A 6 1.48 16.82 30.85
N ASP A 7 1.97 15.58 30.98
CA ASP A 7 3.15 15.26 31.78
C ASP A 7 4.44 15.79 31.15
N LEU A 8 4.48 15.94 29.81
CA LEU A 8 5.61 16.52 29.08
C LEU A 8 5.63 18.04 29.21
N LEU A 9 4.47 18.70 29.14
CA LEU A 9 4.35 20.16 29.32
C LEU A 9 4.72 20.61 30.73
N ASN A 10 4.43 19.79 31.75
CA ASN A 10 4.73 20.11 33.14
C ASN A 10 6.10 19.59 33.60
N LYS A 11 6.93 19.08 32.67
CA LYS A 11 8.20 18.44 33.02
C LYS A 11 9.31 19.47 33.25
N GLU A 12 9.66 19.67 34.52
CA GLU A 12 10.84 20.47 34.87
C GLU A 12 12.11 19.61 34.98
N PHE A 13 13.19 20.08 34.35
CA PHE A 13 14.52 19.47 34.45
C PHE A 13 15.42 20.26 35.41
N PRO A 14 16.25 19.59 36.23
CA PRO A 14 17.16 20.27 37.15
C PRO A 14 18.32 20.97 36.40
N GLU A 15 18.59 22.24 36.74
CA GLU A 15 19.68 23.01 36.13
C GLU A 15 21.07 22.46 36.49
N THR A 16 21.90 22.20 35.48
CA THR A 16 23.27 21.70 35.69
C THR A 16 24.28 22.84 35.66
N LYS A 17 24.72 23.32 36.84
CA LYS A 17 25.63 24.48 36.96
C LYS A 17 27.11 24.17 36.70
N PHE A 18 27.51 22.89 36.72
CA PHE A 18 28.91 22.46 36.66
C PHE A 18 29.16 21.32 35.67
N ARG A 19 28.19 21.03 34.78
CA ARG A 19 28.32 20.02 33.73
C ARG A 19 27.76 20.61 32.43
N PRO A 20 28.29 20.23 31.25
CA PRO A 20 27.65 20.58 29.99
C PRO A 20 26.23 19.99 29.98
N GLY A 21 25.25 20.84 29.72
CA GLY A 21 23.83 20.50 29.63
C GLY A 21 23.22 21.08 28.36
N TYR A 22 22.00 20.66 28.04
CA TYR A 22 21.24 21.21 26.93
C TYR A 22 20.75 22.62 27.25
N GLU A 23 20.63 23.46 26.22
CA GLU A 23 20.07 24.80 26.35
C GLU A 23 18.58 24.70 26.63
N LYS A 24 18.11 25.45 27.64
CA LYS A 24 16.73 25.34 28.13
C LYS A 24 15.72 25.66 27.03
N ASP A 25 15.91 26.78 26.34
CA ASP A 25 14.97 27.25 25.31
C ASP A 25 14.89 26.25 24.15
N ALA A 26 16.02 25.64 23.74
CA ALA A 26 16.04 24.61 22.70
C ALA A 26 15.37 23.30 23.13
N VAL A 27 15.40 22.97 24.43
CA VAL A 27 14.68 21.82 24.98
C VAL A 27 13.19 22.12 25.07
N ASP A 28 12.81 23.34 25.46
CA ASP A 28 11.41 23.77 25.54
C ASP A 28 10.77 23.76 24.14
N ASP A 29 11.43 24.31 23.11
CA ASP A 29 10.97 24.26 21.71
C ASP A 29 10.78 22.82 21.20
N PHE A 30 11.73 21.93 21.52
CA PHE A 30 11.64 20.51 21.13
C PHE A 30 10.49 19.79 21.84
N LEU A 31 10.23 20.11 23.11
CA LEU A 31 9.13 19.50 23.87
C LEU A 31 7.76 19.97 23.35
N ASP A 32 7.64 21.22 22.90
CA ASP A 32 6.43 21.72 22.25
C ASP A 32 6.10 20.91 20.98
N ASP A 33 7.09 20.67 20.12
CA ASP A 33 6.94 19.83 18.92
C ASP A 33 6.54 18.39 19.26
N VAL A 34 7.20 17.80 20.27
CA VAL A 34 6.90 16.43 20.71
C VAL A 34 5.48 16.33 21.28
N VAL A 35 5.00 17.32 22.02
CA VAL A 35 3.64 17.33 22.58
C VAL A 35 2.58 17.37 21.47
N VAL A 36 2.82 18.15 20.41
CA VAL A 36 1.91 18.21 19.24
C VAL A 36 1.83 16.84 18.56
N GLU A 37 2.97 16.22 18.27
CA GLU A 37 3.00 14.89 17.65
C GLU A 37 2.42 13.81 18.56
N PHE A 38 2.64 13.90 19.86
CA PHE A 38 2.12 12.91 20.80
C PHE A 38 0.59 13.00 20.92
N ARG A 39 0.01 14.20 20.85
CA ARG A 39 -1.45 14.37 20.73
C ARG A 39 -1.98 13.81 19.41
N ARG A 40 -1.28 14.04 18.30
CA ARG A 40 -1.62 13.48 16.99
C ARG A 40 -1.63 11.94 17.02
N LEU A 41 -0.59 11.32 17.57
CA LEU A 41 -0.48 9.87 17.67
C LEU A 41 -1.53 9.23 18.58
N ILE A 42 -1.92 9.91 19.66
CA ILE A 42 -3.01 9.45 20.52
C ILE A 42 -4.33 9.48 19.75
N GLN A 43 -4.63 10.58 19.06
CA GLN A 43 -5.83 10.71 18.25
C GLN A 43 -5.86 9.66 17.12
N GLU A 44 -4.75 9.46 16.42
CA GLU A 44 -4.63 8.43 15.38
C GLU A 44 -4.82 7.01 15.95
N ASN A 45 -4.32 6.73 17.16
CA ASN A 45 -4.58 5.46 17.83
C ASN A 45 -6.05 5.27 18.22
N GLU A 46 -6.71 6.33 18.66
CA GLU A 46 -8.14 6.29 18.98
C GLU A 46 -8.97 6.06 17.72
N ASP A 47 -8.65 6.76 16.62
CA ASP A 47 -9.30 6.59 15.32
C ASP A 47 -9.07 5.17 14.76
N LEU A 48 -7.85 4.63 14.85
CA LEU A 48 -7.54 3.27 14.43
C LEU A 48 -8.27 2.22 15.27
N LYS A 49 -8.35 2.42 16.60
CA LYS A 49 -9.13 1.53 17.47
C LYS A 49 -10.62 1.59 17.16
N ALA A 50 -11.16 2.76 16.84
CA ALA A 50 -12.54 2.91 16.41
C ALA A 50 -12.80 2.21 15.07
N GLN A 51 -11.86 2.27 14.12
CA GLN A 51 -11.94 1.54 12.86
C GLN A 51 -11.89 0.03 13.06
N VAL A 52 -10.99 -0.46 13.92
CA VAL A 52 -10.90 -1.89 14.26
C VAL A 52 -12.21 -2.35 14.89
N ALA A 53 -12.74 -1.61 15.87
CA ALA A 53 -14.02 -1.95 16.50
C ALA A 53 -15.19 -1.96 15.50
N ALA A 54 -15.24 -1.00 14.56
CA ALA A 54 -16.26 -0.96 13.52
C ALA A 54 -16.12 -2.11 12.50
N LEU A 55 -14.89 -2.52 12.17
CA LEU A 55 -14.64 -3.68 11.31
C LEU A 55 -14.95 -4.99 12.03
N GLU A 56 -14.64 -5.10 13.32
CA GLU A 56 -15.03 -6.24 14.15
C GLU A 56 -16.56 -6.36 14.25
N GLU A 57 -17.27 -5.24 14.44
CA GLU A 57 -18.74 -5.20 14.42
C GLU A 57 -19.31 -5.58 13.05
N GLN A 58 -18.70 -5.13 11.95
CA GLN A 58 -19.10 -5.56 10.59
C GLN A 58 -18.85 -7.04 10.33
N ILE A 59 -17.81 -7.63 10.93
CA ILE A 59 -17.55 -9.08 10.88
C ILE A 59 -18.60 -9.84 11.71
N GLU A 60 -19.02 -9.30 12.85
CA GLU A 60 -20.01 -9.92 13.74
C GLU A 60 -21.46 -9.80 13.20
N GLU A 61 -21.82 -8.68 12.57
CA GLU A 61 -23.13 -8.46 11.94
C GLU A 61 -23.29 -9.20 10.61
N ASN A 62 -22.19 -9.54 9.92
CA ASN A 62 -22.21 -10.29 8.67
C ASN A 62 -21.38 -11.59 8.74
N PRO A 63 -21.86 -12.62 9.46
CA PRO A 63 -21.16 -13.91 9.56
C PRO A 63 -21.09 -14.68 8.22
N ALA A 64 -21.75 -14.20 7.16
CA ALA A 64 -21.73 -14.82 5.83
C ALA A 64 -20.41 -14.61 5.06
N ASN A 65 -19.50 -13.77 5.56
CA ASN A 65 -18.13 -13.64 5.01
C ASN A 65 -17.09 -14.54 5.70
N LEU A 66 -17.53 -15.42 6.61
CA LEU A 66 -16.74 -16.54 7.12
C LEU A 66 -17.29 -17.82 6.49
N GLU A 67 -16.89 -18.12 5.25
CA GLU A 67 -16.88 -19.51 4.79
C GLU A 67 -15.67 -20.19 5.45
N PRO A 68 -15.86 -21.16 6.37
CA PRO A 68 -14.79 -21.97 6.88
C PRO A 68 -14.62 -23.16 5.93
N ASP A 69 -14.00 -22.97 4.77
CA ASP A 69 -13.51 -24.13 3.99
C ASP A 69 -12.39 -23.88 2.96
N GLU A 70 -11.91 -22.65 2.75
CA GLU A 70 -10.87 -22.40 1.72
C GLU A 70 -9.44 -22.18 2.26
N LEU A 71 -9.11 -22.65 3.47
CA LEU A 71 -7.72 -22.62 3.97
C LEU A 71 -7.07 -23.99 4.15
N ASN A 72 -7.80 -25.08 3.95
CA ASN A 72 -7.23 -26.43 4.06
C ASN A 72 -6.70 -27.00 2.73
N ASP A 73 -6.97 -26.35 1.58
CA ASP A 73 -6.49 -26.82 0.26
C ASP A 73 -5.31 -25.98 -0.30
N ALA A 74 -4.87 -24.95 0.43
CA ALA A 74 -3.75 -24.09 0.02
C ALA A 74 -2.37 -24.61 0.49
N GLY A 75 -2.20 -25.92 0.76
CA GLY A 75 -0.89 -26.56 0.94
C GLY A 75 0.04 -25.94 2.00
N LEU A 76 -0.47 -25.14 2.94
CA LEU A 76 0.32 -24.34 3.88
C LEU A 76 0.18 -24.84 5.33
N SER A 77 0.11 -26.16 5.52
CA SER A 77 0.16 -26.85 6.82
C SER A 77 1.55 -26.80 7.51
N GLY A 78 2.40 -25.82 7.20
CA GLY A 78 3.80 -25.81 7.62
C GLY A 78 4.21 -24.78 8.68
N TYR A 79 3.43 -23.73 8.93
CA TYR A 79 3.88 -22.63 9.79
C TYR A 79 2.76 -22.06 10.68
N ALA A 80 2.25 -22.90 11.59
CA ALA A 80 1.64 -22.41 12.82
C ALA A 80 2.75 -22.24 13.88
N GLY A 81 3.58 -21.20 13.70
CA GLY A 81 4.51 -20.77 14.74
C GLY A 81 3.72 -20.19 15.91
N THR A 82 3.69 -20.92 17.02
CA THR A 82 3.13 -20.42 18.28
C THR A 82 3.94 -19.22 18.76
N ALA A 83 3.24 -18.21 19.26
CA ALA A 83 3.77 -16.94 19.75
C ALA A 83 4.57 -17.07 21.07
N ALA A 84 5.54 -17.99 21.12
CA ALA A 84 6.30 -18.34 22.33
C ALA A 84 7.82 -18.20 22.20
N GLU A 85 8.41 -17.84 21.06
CA GLU A 85 9.87 -17.78 20.88
C GLU A 85 10.44 -16.43 20.41
N VAL A 86 9.79 -15.31 20.74
CA VAL A 86 10.38 -13.96 20.56
C VAL A 86 10.73 -13.32 21.92
N THR A 87 11.56 -14.03 22.68
CA THR A 87 12.37 -13.41 23.75
C THR A 87 13.81 -13.89 23.66
N GLY A 88 14.46 -13.56 22.54
CA GLY A 88 15.90 -13.71 22.34
C GLY A 88 16.57 -12.35 22.39
N THR A 89 17.37 -12.13 23.43
CA THR A 89 18.21 -10.96 23.66
C THR A 89 19.15 -10.67 22.48
N PHE A 90 19.20 -9.40 22.06
CA PHE A 90 20.13 -8.90 21.06
C PHE A 90 21.57 -9.00 21.59
N SER A 91 22.40 -9.88 21.03
CA SER A 91 23.86 -9.85 21.17
C SER A 91 24.47 -9.36 19.86
N PRO A 92 25.42 -8.41 19.89
CA PRO A 92 25.92 -7.77 18.68
C PRO A 92 26.85 -8.69 17.89
N VAL A 93 26.69 -8.62 16.57
CA VAL A 93 27.55 -9.23 15.55
C VAL A 93 28.98 -8.69 15.67
N THR A 94 29.93 -9.61 15.72
CA THR A 94 31.33 -9.35 15.33
C THR A 94 31.58 -10.11 14.03
N GLU A 95 32.05 -9.38 13.03
CA GLU A 95 32.44 -9.89 11.72
C GLU A 95 33.70 -10.75 11.83
N ASP A 96 33.73 -11.92 11.19
CA ASP A 96 34.90 -12.39 10.44
C ASP A 96 34.45 -13.41 9.37
N PRO A 97 34.96 -13.37 8.13
CA PRO A 97 34.51 -14.21 7.02
C PRO A 97 35.46 -15.38 6.80
N GLU A 98 34.92 -16.57 6.54
CA GLU A 98 35.53 -17.66 5.75
C GLU A 98 34.61 -18.88 5.89
N ASP A 99 34.04 -19.37 4.79
CA ASP A 99 34.41 -20.67 4.22
C ASP A 99 33.44 -21.07 3.09
N GLU A 100 34.03 -21.53 2.00
CA GLU A 100 33.37 -21.95 0.75
C GLU A 100 33.05 -23.46 0.77
N GLY A 101 32.07 -23.85 -0.05
CA GLY A 101 31.88 -25.24 -0.51
C GLY A 101 31.02 -26.09 0.44
N GLY A 102 30.27 -27.09 0.00
CA GLY A 102 30.13 -27.75 -1.30
C GLY A 102 29.28 -29.01 -1.08
N ASP A 103 28.66 -29.46 -2.17
CA ASP A 103 28.29 -30.84 -2.52
C ASP A 103 27.42 -31.73 -1.60
N ASP A 104 26.35 -32.21 -2.26
CA ASP A 104 25.94 -33.60 -2.42
C ASP A 104 25.54 -34.51 -1.23
N ASP A 105 24.42 -35.19 -1.52
CA ASP A 105 24.23 -36.65 -1.43
C ASP A 105 23.17 -37.16 -0.46
N ALA A 106 22.43 -38.13 -1.02
CA ALA A 106 21.35 -38.88 -0.44
C ALA A 106 21.85 -39.93 0.56
N THR A 107 20.97 -40.37 1.47
CA THR A 107 20.80 -41.76 1.95
C THR A 107 19.69 -41.74 3.02
N GLU A 108 18.54 -42.35 2.75
CA GLU A 108 18.17 -43.73 3.11
C GLU A 108 18.12 -44.01 4.63
N SER A 109 16.92 -44.24 5.15
CA SER A 109 16.68 -45.12 6.31
C SER A 109 15.17 -45.42 6.48
N VAL A 110 14.81 -46.66 6.17
CA VAL A 110 13.64 -47.42 6.67
C VAL A 110 14.03 -47.90 8.10
N PRO A 111 13.16 -48.00 9.14
CA PRO A 111 12.00 -48.93 9.24
C PRO A 111 10.85 -48.34 10.12
N GLU A 112 9.78 -48.99 10.59
CA GLU A 112 9.37 -50.38 10.79
C GLU A 112 7.85 -50.39 11.07
N GLU A 113 7.22 -51.52 10.80
CA GLU A 113 5.82 -51.89 11.05
C GLU A 113 5.64 -52.40 12.49
N THR A 114 4.63 -51.94 13.25
CA THR A 114 3.86 -52.80 14.20
C THR A 114 2.53 -52.17 14.64
N ALA A 115 1.44 -52.87 14.31
CA ALA A 115 0.28 -53.25 15.13
C ALA A 115 -0.45 -52.25 16.07
N ALA A 116 -1.68 -51.91 15.64
CA ALA A 116 -2.97 -52.03 16.35
C ALA A 116 -3.07 -51.81 17.87
N GLU A 117 -3.91 -50.84 18.28
CA GLU A 117 -4.94 -51.09 19.31
C GLU A 117 -6.15 -50.15 19.15
N VAL A 118 -7.34 -50.73 19.27
CA VAL A 118 -8.66 -50.14 19.10
C VAL A 118 -9.13 -49.60 20.44
N SER A 119 -9.63 -48.35 20.50
CA SER A 119 -10.55 -47.93 21.56
C SER A 119 -11.54 -46.89 21.03
N SER A 120 -12.82 -47.27 21.07
CA SER A 120 -14.03 -46.45 20.97
C SER A 120 -14.13 -45.41 22.12
N PRO A 121 -14.91 -44.33 21.95
CA PRO A 121 -16.36 -44.28 22.27
C PRO A 121 -17.20 -43.59 21.16
N GLU A 122 -18.44 -43.99 20.84
CA GLU A 122 -19.73 -43.54 21.45
C GLU A 122 -19.80 -42.00 21.62
N ASP A 123 -20.75 -41.22 21.12
CA ASP A 123 -22.07 -41.43 20.50
C ASP A 123 -22.52 -40.03 20.02
N GLU A 124 -22.97 -39.85 18.78
CA GLU A 124 -23.83 -38.72 18.38
C GLU A 124 -24.48 -39.06 17.02
N ALA A 125 -25.60 -39.78 17.12
CA ALA A 125 -26.55 -39.92 16.04
C ALA A 125 -27.24 -38.59 15.81
N GLU A 126 -27.36 -38.16 14.55
CA GLU A 126 -28.59 -37.66 13.92
C GLU A 126 -28.40 -37.61 12.38
N ASP A 127 -29.32 -38.31 11.73
CA ASP A 127 -29.87 -38.09 10.38
C ASP A 127 -28.97 -38.03 9.13
N ILE A 128 -28.64 -39.20 8.58
CA ILE A 128 -28.62 -39.41 7.12
C ILE A 128 -29.39 -40.68 6.75
N SER A 129 -30.68 -40.71 7.11
CA SER A 129 -31.59 -41.68 6.53
C SER A 129 -31.98 -41.22 5.11
N SER A 130 -31.60 -42.03 4.12
CA SER A 130 -32.23 -42.16 2.79
C SER A 130 -31.75 -41.30 1.61
N VAL A 131 -30.55 -41.57 1.08
CA VAL A 131 -30.31 -41.42 -0.38
C VAL A 131 -29.45 -42.57 -0.91
N THR A 132 -30.03 -43.78 -0.97
CA THR A 132 -29.71 -44.77 -2.01
C THR A 132 -30.99 -45.44 -2.49
N ALA A 133 -31.95 -44.62 -2.92
CA ALA A 133 -33.02 -45.11 -3.76
C ALA A 133 -32.45 -45.31 -5.17
N TYR A 134 -31.91 -46.50 -5.44
CA TYR A 134 -31.99 -47.03 -6.79
C TYR A 134 -33.46 -46.97 -7.19
N PRO A 135 -33.84 -46.45 -8.37
CA PRO A 135 -35.19 -46.67 -8.85
C PRO A 135 -35.39 -48.19 -8.90
N GLU A 136 -36.30 -48.71 -8.08
CA GLU A 136 -36.87 -50.03 -8.27
C GLU A 136 -37.43 -50.04 -9.68
N TYR A 137 -36.70 -50.69 -10.60
CA TYR A 137 -37.25 -51.05 -11.89
C TYR A 137 -38.48 -51.91 -11.59
N PRO A 138 -39.70 -51.52 -12.00
CA PRO A 138 -40.74 -52.52 -12.14
C PRO A 138 -40.21 -53.47 -13.21
N LEU A 139 -39.69 -54.64 -12.80
CA LEU A 139 -39.57 -55.78 -13.70
C LEU A 139 -40.94 -55.90 -14.34
N GLY A 140 -41.00 -55.57 -15.63
CA GLY A 140 -42.23 -55.52 -16.39
C GLY A 140 -43.03 -56.77 -16.04
N THR A 141 -44.19 -56.58 -15.43
CA THR A 141 -45.10 -57.68 -15.17
C THR A 141 -45.48 -58.19 -16.54
N ARG A 142 -44.84 -59.29 -16.94
CA ARG A 142 -45.28 -60.07 -18.09
C ARG A 142 -46.78 -60.26 -17.86
N PRO A 143 -47.68 -59.76 -18.72
CA PRO A 143 -49.08 -60.10 -18.58
C PRO A 143 -49.12 -61.63 -18.56
N ALA A 144 -49.73 -62.18 -17.51
CA ALA A 144 -49.92 -63.61 -17.39
C ALA A 144 -50.77 -64.05 -18.57
N GLN A 145 -50.10 -64.44 -19.65
CA GLN A 145 -50.73 -65.08 -20.79
C GLN A 145 -51.39 -66.34 -20.21
N PRO A 146 -52.72 -66.49 -20.33
CA PRO A 146 -53.39 -67.66 -19.79
C PRO A 146 -52.71 -68.89 -20.40
N ALA A 147 -52.22 -69.77 -19.52
CA ALA A 147 -51.66 -71.04 -19.95
C ALA A 147 -52.72 -71.74 -20.82
N PRO A 148 -52.38 -72.24 -22.01
CA PRO A 148 -53.32 -73.08 -22.75
C PRO A 148 -53.62 -74.28 -21.85
N GLU A 149 -54.90 -74.48 -21.52
CA GLU A 149 -55.37 -75.69 -20.85
C GLU A 149 -54.89 -76.89 -21.67
N ALA A 150 -54.04 -77.72 -21.05
CA ALA A 150 -53.59 -78.96 -21.65
C ALA A 150 -54.83 -79.83 -21.95
N PRO A 151 -54.95 -80.42 -23.16
CA PRO A 151 -56.02 -81.36 -23.42
C PRO A 151 -55.85 -82.56 -22.47
N ALA A 152 -56.91 -82.87 -21.73
CA ALA A 152 -56.98 -84.03 -20.86
C ALA A 152 -56.56 -85.29 -21.61
N ALA A 153 -55.59 -86.02 -21.04
CA ALA A 153 -55.23 -87.36 -21.49
C ALA A 153 -56.44 -88.29 -21.29
N ALA A 154 -57.16 -88.59 -22.37
CA ALA A 154 -58.15 -89.65 -22.40
C ALA A 154 -57.42 -91.01 -22.47
N SER A 155 -57.69 -91.85 -21.48
CA SER A 155 -57.23 -93.24 -21.44
C SER A 155 -57.95 -94.10 -22.49
N SER A 156 -57.20 -95.08 -22.96
CA SER A 156 -57.53 -96.13 -23.93
C SER A 156 -58.77 -96.97 -23.59
N GLN A 157 -59.54 -97.31 -24.63
CA GLN A 157 -60.31 -98.55 -24.69
C GLN A 157 -60.27 -99.12 -26.11
N GLU A 158 -59.74 -100.34 -26.24
CA GLU A 158 -59.68 -101.12 -27.47
C GLU A 158 -61.07 -101.55 -27.94
N GLY A 159 -61.27 -101.64 -29.28
CA GLY A 159 -62.34 -102.42 -29.87
C GLY A 159 -62.79 -101.99 -31.27
N GLY A 160 -62.27 -102.68 -32.29
CA GLY A 160 -63.07 -103.12 -33.46
C GLY A 160 -63.31 -102.16 -34.63
N GLU A 161 -62.57 -102.42 -35.72
CA GLU A 161 -63.03 -102.44 -37.13
C GLU A 161 -63.65 -101.16 -37.75
N ASN A 162 -62.86 -100.46 -38.58
CA ASN A 162 -63.15 -99.96 -39.95
C ASN A 162 -62.17 -98.82 -40.32
N ALA A 163 -61.09 -99.17 -41.01
CA ALA A 163 -60.02 -98.27 -41.43
C ALA A 163 -60.25 -97.77 -42.87
N ASP A 164 -60.87 -96.60 -43.05
CA ASP A 164 -60.66 -95.77 -44.25
C ASP A 164 -61.23 -94.34 -44.11
N GLY A 165 -62.28 -94.14 -43.30
CA GLY A 165 -62.89 -92.80 -43.12
C GLY A 165 -62.25 -91.92 -42.05
N VAL A 166 -61.74 -92.51 -40.96
CA VAL A 166 -61.31 -91.79 -39.75
C VAL A 166 -59.88 -91.24 -39.84
N ALA A 167 -59.02 -91.86 -40.66
CA ALA A 167 -57.64 -91.41 -40.86
C ALA A 167 -57.57 -90.05 -41.57
N SER A 168 -58.46 -89.79 -42.54
CA SER A 168 -58.51 -88.48 -43.24
C SER A 168 -58.91 -87.33 -42.31
N THR A 169 -59.82 -87.59 -41.37
CA THR A 169 -60.29 -86.60 -40.39
C THR A 169 -59.22 -86.29 -39.33
N ALA A 170 -58.51 -87.30 -38.83
CA ALA A 170 -57.42 -87.12 -37.88
C ALA A 170 -56.23 -86.34 -38.49
N THR A 171 -55.87 -86.63 -39.74
CA THR A 171 -54.84 -85.87 -40.48
C THR A 171 -55.27 -84.42 -40.75
N GLY A 172 -56.56 -84.18 -41.03
CA GLY A 172 -57.09 -82.82 -41.19
C GLY A 172 -57.02 -81.99 -39.90
N VAL A 173 -57.29 -82.60 -38.75
CA VAL A 173 -57.17 -81.93 -37.43
C VAL A 173 -55.71 -81.64 -37.08
N LEU A 174 -54.77 -82.56 -37.37
CA LEU A 174 -53.34 -82.33 -37.17
C LEU A 174 -52.79 -81.21 -38.06
N ALA A 175 -53.21 -81.15 -39.33
CA ALA A 175 -52.83 -80.07 -40.24
C ALA A 175 -53.40 -78.71 -39.79
N MET A 176 -54.62 -78.69 -39.25
CA MET A 176 -55.18 -77.49 -38.63
C MET A 176 -54.44 -77.10 -37.34
N ALA A 177 -54.04 -78.06 -36.51
CA ALA A 177 -53.25 -77.81 -35.30
C ALA A 177 -51.84 -77.29 -35.61
N GLN A 178 -51.18 -77.82 -36.64
CA GLN A 178 -49.87 -77.32 -37.09
C GLN A 178 -49.99 -75.90 -37.66
N LYS A 179 -51.02 -75.62 -38.47
CA LYS A 179 -51.28 -74.26 -38.97
C LYS A 179 -51.56 -73.28 -37.83
N LEU A 180 -52.31 -73.69 -36.81
CA LEU A 180 -52.59 -72.88 -35.64
C LEU A 180 -51.31 -72.64 -34.82
N HIS A 181 -50.49 -73.66 -34.63
CA HIS A 181 -49.19 -73.55 -33.97
C HIS A 181 -48.27 -72.58 -34.70
N ASP A 182 -48.10 -72.74 -36.00
CA ASP A 182 -47.26 -71.87 -36.82
C ASP A 182 -47.77 -70.42 -36.81
N GLN A 183 -49.10 -70.24 -36.75
CA GLN A 183 -49.71 -68.93 -36.56
C GLN A 183 -49.37 -68.32 -35.20
N TYR A 184 -49.44 -69.08 -34.10
CA TYR A 184 -49.05 -68.59 -32.77
C TYR A 184 -47.54 -68.32 -32.66
N VAL A 185 -46.70 -69.11 -33.33
CA VAL A 185 -45.25 -68.85 -33.38
C VAL A 185 -44.99 -67.55 -34.12
N ALA A 186 -45.61 -67.34 -35.29
CA ALA A 186 -45.47 -66.10 -36.05
C ALA A 186 -45.98 -64.87 -35.27
N GLU A 187 -47.11 -65.00 -34.57
CA GLU A 187 -47.64 -63.94 -33.71
C GLU A 187 -46.70 -63.67 -32.53
N GLY A 188 -46.17 -64.71 -31.88
CA GLY A 188 -45.20 -64.57 -30.80
C GLY A 188 -43.88 -63.92 -31.24
N GLU A 189 -43.39 -64.26 -32.44
CA GLU A 189 -42.22 -63.61 -33.04
C GLU A 189 -42.49 -62.14 -33.36
N GLN A 190 -43.68 -61.80 -33.89
CA GLN A 190 -44.08 -60.43 -34.15
C GLN A 190 -44.19 -59.62 -32.85
N THR A 191 -44.82 -60.17 -31.81
CA THR A 191 -44.93 -59.52 -30.50
C THR A 191 -43.56 -59.32 -29.86
N ARG A 192 -42.67 -60.33 -29.93
CA ARG A 192 -41.30 -60.21 -29.44
C ARG A 192 -40.52 -59.13 -30.21
N ALA A 193 -40.63 -59.10 -31.53
CA ALA A 193 -39.98 -58.08 -32.36
C ALA A 193 -40.51 -56.68 -32.04
N ALA A 194 -41.82 -56.54 -31.81
CA ALA A 194 -42.43 -55.28 -31.42
C ALA A 194 -41.90 -54.78 -30.07
N TYR A 195 -41.81 -55.65 -29.05
CA TYR A 195 -41.24 -55.27 -27.75
C TYR A 195 -39.75 -54.93 -27.80
N ILE A 196 -38.98 -55.62 -28.65
CA ILE A 196 -37.57 -55.28 -28.87
C ILE A 196 -37.46 -53.89 -29.50
N ALA A 197 -38.26 -53.60 -30.53
CA ALA A 197 -38.26 -52.31 -31.20
C ALA A 197 -38.68 -51.16 -30.25
N GLU A 198 -39.70 -51.39 -29.42
CA GLU A 198 -40.13 -50.44 -28.38
C GLU A 198 -39.03 -50.23 -27.32
N GLY A 199 -38.38 -51.30 -26.87
CA GLY A 199 -37.25 -51.24 -25.95
C GLY A 199 -36.03 -50.49 -26.52
N GLU A 200 -35.73 -50.70 -27.80
CA GLU A 200 -34.67 -49.97 -28.50
C GLU A 200 -35.01 -48.49 -28.66
N GLN A 201 -36.26 -48.17 -29.01
CA GLN A 201 -36.73 -46.79 -29.13
C GLN A 201 -36.68 -46.05 -27.80
N THR A 202 -37.16 -46.66 -26.71
CA THR A 202 -37.14 -46.06 -25.37
C THR A 202 -35.70 -45.86 -24.88
N ARG A 203 -34.82 -46.85 -25.05
CA ARG A 203 -33.40 -46.71 -24.74
C ARG A 203 -32.74 -45.59 -25.54
N ALA A 204 -33.01 -45.51 -26.84
CA ALA A 204 -32.48 -44.45 -27.70
C ALA A 204 -32.97 -43.06 -27.26
N ALA A 205 -34.25 -42.94 -26.88
CA ALA A 205 -34.82 -41.70 -26.35
C ALA A 205 -34.13 -41.25 -25.06
N TYR A 206 -33.92 -42.16 -24.09
CA TYR A 206 -33.23 -41.83 -22.85
C TYR A 206 -31.76 -41.43 -23.06
N ILE A 207 -31.06 -42.07 -24.00
CA ILE A 207 -29.69 -41.67 -24.34
C ILE A 207 -29.68 -40.27 -24.95
N ALA A 208 -30.57 -39.98 -25.89
CA ALA A 208 -30.67 -38.67 -26.52
C ALA A 208 -31.01 -37.56 -25.51
N GLU A 209 -31.93 -37.82 -24.58
CA GLU A 209 -32.26 -36.90 -23.49
C GLU A 209 -31.06 -36.68 -22.55
N GLY A 210 -30.35 -37.75 -22.18
CA GLY A 210 -29.12 -37.67 -21.38
C GLY A 210 -27.99 -36.90 -22.07
N GLU A 211 -27.85 -37.03 -23.39
CA GLU A 211 -26.87 -36.27 -24.18
C GLU A 211 -27.28 -34.80 -24.30
N GLN A 212 -28.57 -34.51 -24.50
CA GLN A 212 -29.09 -33.15 -24.57
C GLN A 212 -28.88 -32.41 -23.24
N THR A 213 -29.27 -33.02 -22.12
CA THR A 213 -29.10 -32.45 -20.79
C THR A 213 -27.64 -32.22 -20.42
N ARG A 214 -26.77 -33.21 -20.69
CA ARG A 214 -25.32 -33.05 -20.51
C ARG A 214 -24.77 -31.87 -21.31
N THR A 215 -25.14 -31.77 -22.59
CA THR A 215 -24.67 -30.70 -23.47
C THR A 215 -25.19 -29.34 -23.02
N ALA A 216 -26.44 -29.28 -22.54
CA ALA A 216 -27.03 -28.06 -21.99
C ALA A 216 -26.25 -27.58 -20.76
N HIS A 217 -25.97 -28.47 -19.80
CA HIS A 217 -25.18 -28.12 -18.60
C HIS A 217 -23.75 -27.70 -18.91
N ILE A 218 -23.09 -28.36 -19.88
CA ILE A 218 -21.75 -27.95 -20.32
C ILE A 218 -21.80 -26.54 -20.91
N THR A 219 -22.76 -26.27 -21.79
CA THR A 219 -22.91 -24.97 -22.46
C THR A 219 -23.21 -23.87 -21.44
N GLU A 220 -24.11 -24.13 -20.49
CA GLU A 220 -24.44 -23.22 -19.40
C GLU A 220 -23.21 -22.94 -18.51
N GLY A 221 -22.46 -23.99 -18.14
CA GLY A 221 -21.22 -23.86 -17.38
C GLY A 221 -20.14 -23.06 -18.11
N GLU A 222 -20.01 -23.24 -19.42
CA GLU A 222 -19.08 -22.47 -20.26
C GLU A 222 -19.51 -21.00 -20.37
N GLN A 223 -20.80 -20.73 -20.55
CA GLN A 223 -21.36 -19.37 -20.62
C GLN A 223 -21.16 -18.61 -19.31
N THR A 224 -21.52 -19.22 -18.18
CA THR A 224 -21.35 -18.64 -16.85
C THR A 224 -19.89 -18.37 -16.53
N ARG A 225 -19.00 -19.34 -16.77
CA ARG A 225 -17.55 -19.14 -16.59
C ARG A 225 -17.02 -17.98 -17.43
N THR A 226 -17.42 -17.91 -18.71
CA THR A 226 -16.98 -16.83 -19.61
C THR A 226 -17.51 -15.48 -19.15
N ALA A 227 -18.74 -15.42 -18.65
CA ALA A 227 -19.33 -14.20 -18.10
C ALA A 227 -18.57 -13.70 -16.86
N TYR A 228 -18.25 -14.58 -15.92
CA TYR A 228 -17.46 -14.21 -14.73
C TYR A 228 -16.05 -13.75 -15.07
N ILE A 229 -15.39 -14.39 -16.05
CA ILE A 229 -14.07 -13.94 -16.51
C ILE A 229 -14.18 -12.54 -17.13
N ALA A 230 -15.16 -12.30 -17.99
CA ALA A 230 -15.35 -11.00 -18.62
C ALA A 230 -15.66 -9.89 -17.59
N GLU A 231 -16.48 -10.19 -16.58
CA GLU A 231 -16.77 -9.28 -15.48
C GLU A 231 -15.51 -8.99 -14.64
N GLY A 232 -14.74 -10.01 -14.31
CA GLY A 232 -13.46 -9.86 -13.60
C GLY A 232 -12.44 -9.02 -14.39
N GLU A 233 -12.35 -9.22 -15.70
CA GLU A 233 -11.50 -8.42 -16.57
C GLU A 233 -11.96 -6.97 -16.65
N GLN A 234 -13.28 -6.74 -16.75
CA GLN A 234 -13.86 -5.40 -16.81
C GLN A 234 -13.64 -4.63 -15.49
N THR A 235 -13.89 -5.27 -14.36
CA THR A 235 -13.69 -4.65 -13.03
C THR A 235 -12.21 -4.34 -12.79
N ARG A 236 -11.30 -5.28 -13.10
CA ARG A 236 -9.86 -5.04 -13.03
C ARG A 236 -9.44 -3.87 -13.93
N ALA A 237 -9.93 -3.82 -15.17
CA ALA A 237 -9.63 -2.73 -16.09
C ALA A 237 -10.15 -1.38 -15.57
N ALA A 238 -11.33 -1.35 -14.96
CA ALA A 238 -11.90 -0.15 -14.35
C ALA A 238 -11.02 0.38 -13.19
N TYR A 239 -10.61 -0.50 -12.27
CA TYR A 239 -9.72 -0.10 -11.16
C TYR A 239 -8.35 0.39 -11.65
N ILE A 240 -7.79 -0.23 -12.69
CA ILE A 240 -6.54 0.25 -13.30
C ILE A 240 -6.74 1.65 -13.89
N ALA A 241 -7.80 1.87 -14.67
CA ALA A 241 -8.08 3.16 -15.28
C ALA A 241 -8.35 4.26 -14.24
N GLU A 242 -9.05 3.94 -13.16
CA GLU A 242 -9.29 4.84 -12.04
C GLU A 242 -7.98 5.18 -11.31
N GLY A 243 -7.13 4.18 -11.05
CA GLY A 243 -5.83 4.37 -10.45
C GLY A 243 -4.90 5.23 -11.30
N GLU A 244 -4.87 5.01 -12.62
CA GLU A 244 -4.12 5.84 -13.57
C GLU A 244 -4.63 7.28 -13.58
N THR A 245 -5.95 7.47 -13.65
CA THR A 245 -6.57 8.80 -13.63
C THR A 245 -6.22 9.55 -12.34
N THR A 246 -6.35 8.90 -11.18
CA THR A 246 -6.04 9.48 -9.87
C THR A 246 -4.56 9.82 -9.74
N ARG A 247 -3.67 8.92 -10.16
CA ARG A 247 -2.23 9.17 -10.18
C ARG A 247 -1.89 10.38 -11.04
N ASP A 248 -2.43 10.45 -12.25
CA ASP A 248 -2.14 11.52 -13.20
C ASP A 248 -2.69 12.87 -12.69
N GLN A 249 -3.82 12.87 -11.97
CA GLN A 249 -4.34 14.06 -11.28
C GLN A 249 -3.37 14.56 -10.20
N TYR A 250 -2.87 13.69 -9.32
CA TYR A 250 -1.92 14.08 -8.29
C TYR A 250 -0.60 14.59 -8.87
N ILE A 251 -0.13 13.98 -9.96
CA ILE A 251 1.06 14.47 -10.67
C ILE A 251 0.78 15.88 -11.21
N ALA A 252 -0.34 16.10 -11.89
CA ALA A 252 -0.69 17.41 -12.45
C ALA A 252 -0.85 18.50 -11.37
N GLU A 253 -1.47 18.15 -10.24
CA GLU A 253 -1.61 19.05 -9.09
C GLU A 253 -0.25 19.37 -8.46
N GLY A 254 0.61 18.36 -8.27
CA GLY A 254 1.98 18.53 -7.79
C GLY A 254 2.82 19.42 -8.72
N GLU A 255 2.70 19.23 -10.03
CA GLU A 255 3.38 20.07 -11.02
C GLU A 255 2.90 21.52 -10.99
N LYS A 256 1.57 21.73 -10.88
CA LYS A 256 0.97 23.05 -10.79
C LYS A 256 1.42 23.79 -9.53
N THR A 257 1.29 23.16 -8.36
CA THR A 257 1.70 23.77 -7.08
C THR A 257 3.19 24.07 -7.07
N ARG A 258 4.04 23.17 -7.58
CA ARG A 258 5.47 23.41 -7.74
C ARG A 258 5.76 24.61 -8.65
N ALA A 259 5.06 24.72 -9.78
CA ALA A 259 5.23 25.86 -10.69
C ALA A 259 4.82 27.19 -10.05
N GLU A 260 3.74 27.19 -9.25
CA GLU A 260 3.28 28.36 -8.50
C GLU A 260 4.32 28.80 -7.45
N TYR A 261 4.88 27.87 -6.66
CA TYR A 261 5.92 28.20 -5.69
C TYR A 261 7.19 28.73 -6.34
N ILE A 262 7.61 28.17 -7.48
CA ILE A 262 8.77 28.67 -8.23
C ILE A 262 8.51 30.09 -8.71
N ALA A 263 7.36 30.36 -9.33
CA ALA A 263 7.00 31.69 -9.80
C ALA A 263 6.91 32.71 -8.66
N GLU A 264 6.38 32.30 -7.51
CA GLU A 264 6.31 33.16 -6.32
C GLU A 264 7.69 33.44 -5.73
N ALA A 265 8.56 32.42 -5.64
CA ALA A 265 9.94 32.56 -5.18
C ALA A 265 10.75 33.47 -6.11
N GLU A 266 10.60 33.34 -7.43
CA GLU A 266 11.23 34.22 -8.41
C GLU A 266 10.76 35.66 -8.26
N ARG A 267 9.45 35.88 -8.02
CA ARG A 267 8.90 37.22 -7.76
C ARG A 267 9.48 37.83 -6.48
N ARG A 268 9.48 37.09 -5.37
CA ARG A 268 10.05 37.56 -4.09
C ARG A 268 11.55 37.86 -4.24
N ARG A 269 12.29 37.00 -4.95
CA ARG A 269 13.71 37.23 -5.22
C ARG A 269 13.91 38.53 -6.01
N ALA A 270 13.13 38.76 -7.07
CA ALA A 270 13.23 39.97 -7.87
C ALA A 270 12.90 41.23 -7.06
N GLU A 271 11.90 41.15 -6.18
CA GLU A 271 11.53 42.24 -5.28
C GLU A 271 12.66 42.57 -4.29
N ILE A 272 13.22 41.56 -3.61
CA ILE A 272 14.34 41.73 -2.68
C ILE A 272 15.55 42.33 -3.37
N VAL A 273 15.88 41.87 -4.58
CA VAL A 273 17.01 42.40 -5.36
C VAL A 273 16.77 43.88 -5.69
N THR A 274 15.59 44.22 -6.18
CA THR A 274 15.23 45.61 -6.53
C THR A 274 15.26 46.52 -5.31
N GLU A 275 14.74 46.06 -4.17
CA GLU A 275 14.78 46.82 -2.91
C GLU A 275 16.23 47.01 -2.42
N ALA A 276 17.05 45.97 -2.49
CA ALA A 276 18.45 46.03 -2.10
C ALA A 276 19.24 46.99 -2.98
N GLU A 277 19.04 46.95 -4.30
CA GLU A 277 19.64 47.88 -5.27
C GLU A 277 19.23 49.33 -4.96
N THR A 278 17.94 49.58 -4.79
CA THR A 278 17.41 50.91 -4.46
C THR A 278 17.99 51.42 -3.13
N ARG A 279 18.06 50.57 -2.10
CA ARG A 279 18.64 50.94 -0.81
C ARG A 279 20.15 51.24 -0.92
N ALA A 280 20.88 50.48 -1.72
CA ALA A 280 22.29 50.70 -1.97
C ALA A 280 22.54 52.03 -2.70
N GLU A 281 21.75 52.34 -3.74
CA GLU A 281 21.83 53.61 -4.46
C GLU A 281 21.58 54.81 -3.55
N ASN A 282 20.51 54.78 -2.74
CA ASN A 282 20.21 55.84 -1.79
C ASN A 282 21.34 56.03 -0.75
N MET A 283 21.93 54.94 -0.28
CA MET A 283 23.04 55.01 0.68
C MET A 283 24.30 55.62 0.04
N ILE A 284 24.59 55.30 -1.22
CA ILE A 284 25.69 55.91 -1.97
C ILE A 284 25.44 57.41 -2.16
N GLU A 285 24.23 57.80 -2.58
CA GLU A 285 23.86 59.21 -2.75
C GLU A 285 23.99 60.00 -1.44
N GLU A 286 23.52 59.44 -0.32
CA GLU A 286 23.65 60.07 1.00
C GLU A 286 25.12 60.19 1.43
N ALA A 287 25.93 59.16 1.17
CA ALA A 287 27.35 59.17 1.47
C ALA A 287 28.10 60.21 0.62
N GLU A 288 27.80 60.34 -0.66
CA GLU A 288 28.37 61.34 -1.56
C GLU A 288 27.97 62.77 -1.15
N LEU A 289 26.69 62.98 -0.78
CA LEU A 289 26.21 64.26 -0.27
C LEU A 289 26.92 64.64 1.04
N THR A 290 27.08 63.69 1.96
CA THR A 290 27.78 63.92 3.23
C THR A 290 29.26 64.19 3.01
N SER A 291 29.89 63.46 2.08
CA SER A 291 31.29 63.64 1.69
C SER A 291 31.52 65.05 1.10
N SER A 292 30.72 65.46 0.11
CA SER A 292 30.83 66.80 -0.49
C SER A 292 30.60 67.92 0.53
N ARG A 293 29.64 67.74 1.44
CA ARG A 293 29.36 68.69 2.53
C ARG A 293 30.53 68.80 3.50
N THR A 294 31.08 67.68 3.94
CA THR A 294 32.21 67.65 4.89
C THR A 294 33.47 68.23 4.26
N LEU A 295 33.76 67.91 3.00
CA LEU A 295 34.88 68.46 2.25
C LEU A 295 34.74 69.98 2.09
N SER A 296 33.55 70.48 1.74
CA SER A 296 33.26 71.92 1.67
C SER A 296 33.45 72.65 3.01
N VAL A 297 33.22 71.97 4.14
CA VAL A 297 33.47 72.53 5.49
C VAL A 297 34.97 72.53 5.80
N LEU A 298 35.69 71.47 5.43
CA LEU A 298 37.13 71.37 5.62
C LEU A 298 37.89 72.38 4.77
N GLU A 299 37.48 72.61 3.52
CA GLU A 299 38.06 73.63 2.64
C GLU A 299 37.90 75.04 3.20
N ARG A 300 36.72 75.37 3.74
CA ARG A 300 36.50 76.66 4.44
C ARG A 300 37.41 76.81 5.65
N LYS A 301 37.48 75.79 6.52
CA LYS A 301 38.38 75.79 7.68
C LYS A 301 39.84 75.94 7.27
N LYS A 302 40.26 75.29 6.18
CA LYS A 302 41.60 75.42 5.63
C LYS A 302 41.88 76.87 5.19
N ALA A 303 40.97 77.50 4.44
CA ALA A 303 41.11 78.89 4.01
C ALA A 303 41.17 79.87 5.19
N ASP A 304 40.34 79.66 6.22
CA ASP A 304 40.37 80.46 7.45
C ASP A 304 41.72 80.32 8.19
N LEU A 305 42.23 79.08 8.31
CA LEU A 305 43.53 78.81 8.92
C LEU A 305 44.68 79.42 8.10
N GLU A 306 44.66 79.32 6.77
CA GLU A 306 45.65 79.95 5.90
C GLU A 306 45.66 81.48 6.06
N THR A 307 44.48 82.10 6.17
CA THR A 307 44.35 83.52 6.45
C THR A 307 44.95 83.87 7.82
N LYS A 308 44.66 83.07 8.86
CA LYS A 308 45.22 83.27 10.20
C LYS A 308 46.74 83.12 10.24
N VAL A 309 47.29 82.17 9.49
CA VAL A 309 48.74 81.99 9.34
C VAL A 309 49.37 83.22 8.69
N SER A 310 48.76 83.77 7.63
CA SER A 310 49.22 84.99 6.98
C SER A 310 49.21 86.21 7.92
N GLU A 311 48.12 86.37 8.69
CA GLU A 311 48.01 87.42 9.71
C GLU A 311 49.10 87.29 10.78
N LEU A 312 49.31 86.08 11.32
CA LEU A 312 50.32 85.82 12.34
C LEU A 312 51.75 86.06 11.83
N THR A 313 52.02 85.66 10.58
CA THR A 313 53.33 85.88 9.95
C THR A 313 53.61 87.37 9.73
N SER A 314 52.59 88.13 9.31
CA SER A 314 52.69 89.59 9.16
C SER A 314 52.88 90.28 10.52
N PHE A 315 52.11 89.87 11.53
CA PHE A 315 52.26 90.35 12.90
C PHE A 315 53.66 90.06 13.46
N GLU A 316 54.18 88.85 13.24
CA GLU A 316 55.54 88.47 13.64
C GLU A 316 56.58 89.38 12.99
N ARG A 317 56.47 89.60 11.67
CA ARG A 317 57.38 90.47 10.93
C ARG A 317 57.35 91.90 11.49
N ASP A 318 56.17 92.45 11.70
CA ASP A 318 55.99 93.81 12.23
C ASP A 318 56.48 93.91 13.68
N TYR A 319 56.23 92.89 14.51
CA TYR A 319 56.73 92.83 15.88
C TYR A 319 58.26 92.76 15.93
N ARG A 320 58.88 91.93 15.10
CA ARG A 320 60.34 91.85 14.97
C ARG A 320 60.94 93.18 14.51
N ALA A 321 60.30 93.86 13.56
CA ALA A 321 60.72 95.20 13.13
C ALA A 321 60.64 96.21 14.28
N ARG A 322 59.50 96.29 14.98
CA ARG A 322 59.32 97.18 16.14
C ARG A 322 60.30 96.89 17.27
N LEU A 323 60.54 95.61 17.57
CA LEU A 323 61.49 95.20 18.60
C LEU A 323 62.92 95.60 18.21
N LYS A 324 63.29 95.41 16.94
CA LYS A 324 64.57 95.87 16.40
C LYS A 324 64.71 97.39 16.52
N ASP A 325 63.72 98.15 16.07
CA ASP A 325 63.72 99.62 16.14
C ASP A 325 63.80 100.10 17.60
N TYR A 326 63.10 99.45 18.53
CA TYR A 326 63.15 99.75 19.97
C TYR A 326 64.54 99.52 20.55
N ILE A 327 65.17 98.37 20.24
CA ILE A 327 66.52 98.05 20.70
C ILE A 327 67.54 99.02 20.10
N GLU A 328 67.45 99.32 18.80
CA GLU A 328 68.32 100.30 18.13
C GLU A 328 68.16 101.70 18.72
N GLY A 329 66.93 102.10 19.05
CA GLY A 329 66.64 103.36 19.76
C GLY A 329 67.27 103.41 21.15
N GLN A 330 67.09 102.36 21.97
CA GLN A 330 67.72 102.26 23.29
C GLN A 330 69.25 102.28 23.22
N LEU A 331 69.84 101.61 22.23
CA LEU A 331 71.29 101.64 22.01
C LEU A 331 71.78 103.04 21.60
N THR A 332 71.01 103.76 20.78
CA THR A 332 71.33 105.14 20.38
C THR A 332 71.26 106.10 21.57
N ASP A 333 70.25 105.97 22.43
CA ASP A 333 70.13 106.75 23.68
C ASP A 333 71.24 106.45 24.67
N LEU A 334 71.69 105.19 24.76
CA LEU A 334 72.85 104.84 25.58
C LEU A 334 74.14 105.42 25.00
N ASN A 335 74.33 105.38 23.69
CA ASN A 335 75.48 106.00 23.04
C ASN A 335 75.47 107.52 23.18
N SER A 336 74.31 108.18 23.09
CA SER A 336 74.21 109.63 23.28
C SER A 336 74.45 110.02 24.74
N ARG A 337 73.90 109.29 25.71
CA ARG A 337 74.19 109.50 27.14
C ARG A 337 75.65 109.25 27.47
N GLY A 338 76.26 108.18 26.97
CA GLY A 338 77.68 107.90 27.14
C GLY A 338 78.59 108.93 26.42
N SER A 339 78.13 109.49 25.29
CA SER A 339 78.83 110.58 24.61
C SER A 339 78.74 111.90 25.38
N ILE A 340 77.59 112.21 26.00
CA ILE A 340 77.40 113.38 26.86
C ILE A 340 78.21 113.22 28.16
N GLU A 341 78.32 112.02 28.72
CA GLU A 341 79.20 111.72 29.86
C GLU A 341 80.68 111.85 29.51
N LYS A 342 81.07 111.49 28.27
CA LYS A 342 82.44 111.63 27.76
C LYS A 342 82.82 113.08 27.40
N GLU A 343 81.86 113.90 26.95
CA GLU A 343 82.07 115.35 26.78
C GLU A 343 82.09 116.10 28.12
N ALA A 344 81.26 115.69 29.09
CA ALA A 344 81.26 116.25 30.44
C ALA A 344 82.53 115.93 31.25
N THR A 345 83.22 114.83 30.93
CA THR A 345 84.49 114.43 31.58
C THR A 345 85.75 114.76 30.75
N GLY A 346 85.58 115.23 29.52
CA GLY A 346 86.69 115.62 28.61
C GLY A 346 87.06 117.11 28.65
N THR A 347 86.45 117.91 29.53
CA THR A 347 86.71 119.36 29.69
C THR A 347 87.48 119.70 30.99
N GLU A 348 88.22 118.73 31.53
CA GLU A 348 89.31 118.98 32.49
C GLU A 348 90.58 118.31 31.95
N LEU A 349 91.37 119.06 31.18
CA LEU A 349 92.85 119.12 31.18
C LEU A 349 93.37 120.02 30.06
#